data_AF-A0A5P9ESW8-F1
#
_entry.id   AF-A0A5P9ESW8-F1
#
_cell.length_a   1.000
_cell.length_b   1.000
_cell.length_c   1.000
_cell.angle_alpha   90.00
_cell.angle_beta   90.00
_cell.angle_gamma   90.00
#
_symmetry.space_group_name_H-M   'P 1'
#
loop_
_entity.id
_entity.type
_entity.pdbx_description
1 polymer ?
#
loop_
_entity_poly.entity_id
_entity_poly.type
_entity_poly.pdbx_seq_one_letter_code
_entity_poly.pdbx_strand_id
1 'polypeptide(L)'
;MNTPNSTHSVETLLKVANGNSGASKVAALVLLSAWNSNDFSLPVAELSLLDGDNYQHALNVMNLRYHGREPQNVIADGDKKLNALYREWNHLEIQRKEAA
;
A
#
# COMPACT_ATOMS: atom_id res chain seq x y z
N MET A 1 -18.67 -2.40 14.31
CA MET A 1 -18.36 -2.52 12.88
C MET A 1 -17.28 -3.59 12.73
N ASN A 2 -17.57 -4.67 12.00
CA ASN A 2 -16.57 -5.70 11.69
C ASN A 2 -15.46 -5.05 10.87
N THR A 3 -14.28 -4.84 11.43
CA THR A 3 -13.10 -4.57 10.60
C THR A 3 -12.88 -5.82 9.75
N PRO A 4 -13.06 -5.77 8.41
CA PRO A 4 -12.62 -6.86 7.55
C PRO A 4 -11.16 -7.15 7.90
N ASN A 5 -10.79 -8.43 8.01
CA ASN A 5 -9.51 -8.87 8.55
C ASN A 5 -8.35 -8.07 7.92
N SER A 6 -7.89 -7.05 8.63
CA SER A 6 -7.03 -6.02 8.05
C SER A 6 -5.61 -6.55 7.91
N THR A 7 -5.20 -7.45 8.81
CA THR A 7 -4.01 -8.31 8.68
C THR A 7 -4.03 -9.05 7.36
N HIS A 8 -5.10 -9.78 7.06
CA HIS A 8 -5.24 -10.51 5.79
C HIS A 8 -5.14 -9.56 4.58
N SER A 9 -5.78 -8.39 4.63
CA SER A 9 -5.72 -7.46 3.49
C SER A 9 -4.32 -6.90 3.26
N VAL A 10 -3.58 -6.55 4.32
CA VAL A 10 -2.19 -6.10 4.21
C VAL A 10 -1.29 -7.23 3.68
N GLU A 11 -1.44 -8.45 4.20
CA GLU A 11 -0.65 -9.60 3.75
C GLU A 11 -0.92 -9.98 2.28
N THR A 12 -2.18 -9.94 1.86
CA THR A 12 -2.55 -10.19 0.46
C THR A 12 -1.97 -9.15 -0.47
N LEU A 13 -2.08 -7.85 -0.16
CA LEU A 13 -1.47 -6.82 -0.99
C LEU A 13 0.05 -6.90 -0.99
N LEU A 14 0.69 -7.25 0.13
CA LEU A 14 2.13 -7.48 0.16
C LEU A 14 2.53 -8.58 -0.81
N LYS A 15 1.77 -9.67 -0.88
CA LYS A 15 2.02 -10.75 -1.85
C LYS A 15 1.90 -10.26 -3.29
N VAL A 16 0.87 -9.46 -3.60
CA VAL A 16 0.68 -8.88 -4.94
C VAL A 16 1.81 -7.89 -5.30
N ALA A 17 2.20 -7.07 -4.34
CA ALA A 17 3.22 -6.03 -4.50
C ALA A 17 4.63 -6.59 -4.72
N ASN A 18 4.91 -7.82 -4.28
CA ASN A 18 6.16 -8.55 -4.57
C ASN A 18 6.18 -9.20 -5.97
N GLY A 19 5.17 -8.96 -6.81
CA GLY A 19 5.18 -9.35 -8.22
C GLY A 19 5.80 -8.29 -9.13
N ASN A 20 5.72 -8.51 -10.45
CA ASN A 20 6.27 -7.61 -11.47
C ASN A 20 5.22 -7.22 -12.52
N SER A 21 4.10 -6.65 -12.07
CA SER A 21 2.98 -6.24 -12.93
C SER A 21 2.48 -4.84 -12.60
N GLY A 22 1.61 -4.29 -13.44
CA GLY A 22 0.89 -3.05 -13.13
C GLY A 22 0.10 -3.15 -11.82
N ALA A 23 -0.55 -4.29 -11.56
CA ALA A 23 -1.25 -4.55 -10.30
C ALA A 23 -0.28 -4.59 -9.10
N SER A 24 0.93 -5.15 -9.29
CA SER A 24 1.98 -5.17 -8.26
C SER A 24 2.43 -3.75 -7.89
N LYS A 25 2.65 -2.91 -8.90
CA LYS A 25 2.95 -1.49 -8.71
C LYS A 25 1.86 -0.79 -7.89
N VAL A 26 0.60 -0.99 -8.25
CA VAL A 26 -0.54 -0.36 -7.57
C VAL A 26 -0.70 -0.87 -6.14
N ALA A 27 -0.56 -2.18 -5.91
CA ALA A 27 -0.57 -2.74 -4.56
C ALA A 27 0.56 -2.17 -3.69
N ALA A 28 1.75 -1.98 -4.26
CA ALA A 28 2.85 -1.32 -3.57
C ALA A 28 2.52 0.13 -3.20
N LEU A 29 1.99 0.92 -4.15
CA LEU A 29 1.59 2.30 -3.90
C LEU A 29 0.47 2.41 -2.86
N VAL A 30 -0.50 1.49 -2.84
CA VAL A 30 -1.53 1.45 -1.78
C VAL A 30 -0.87 1.29 -0.41
N LEU A 31 0.01 0.30 -0.25
CA LEU A 31 0.69 0.02 1.03
C LEU A 31 1.62 1.17 1.44
N LEU A 32 2.42 1.68 0.49
CA LEU A 32 3.41 2.72 0.74
C LEU A 32 2.76 4.07 0.99
N SER A 33 1.70 4.45 0.26
CA SER A 33 0.95 5.67 0.59
C SER A 33 0.22 5.58 1.91
N ALA A 34 -0.29 4.40 2.28
CA ALA A 34 -0.90 4.20 3.58
C ALA A 34 0.14 4.17 4.72
N TRP A 35 1.42 3.91 4.45
CA TRP A 35 2.48 3.88 5.46
C TRP A 35 3.25 5.20 5.54
N ASN A 36 3.61 5.78 4.39
CA ASN A 36 4.40 6.97 4.21
C ASN A 36 3.91 7.79 2.99
N SER A 37 2.86 8.59 3.21
CA SER A 37 2.28 9.45 2.17
C SER A 37 3.13 10.67 1.82
N ASN A 38 4.24 10.92 2.53
CA ASN A 38 5.15 12.02 2.18
C ASN A 38 5.98 11.66 0.95
N ASP A 39 6.36 10.39 0.84
CA ASP A 39 7.26 9.90 -0.21
C ASP A 39 6.49 9.18 -1.32
N PHE A 40 5.30 8.61 -1.04
CA PHE A 40 4.51 7.89 -2.04
C PHE A 40 3.08 8.39 -2.14
N SER A 41 2.58 8.53 -3.38
CA SER A 41 1.18 8.85 -3.66
C SER A 41 0.58 7.80 -4.58
N LEU A 42 -0.58 7.25 -4.19
CA LEU A 42 -1.40 6.38 -5.00
C LEU A 42 -2.26 7.21 -5.97
N PRO A 43 -2.06 7.10 -7.29
CA PRO A 43 -3.00 7.68 -8.24
C PRO A 43 -4.29 6.85 -8.24
N VAL A 44 -5.41 7.44 -7.78
CA VAL A 44 -6.70 6.72 -7.61
C VAL A 44 -7.16 6.03 -8.90
N ALA A 45 -6.89 6.62 -10.07
CA ALA A 45 -7.24 6.01 -11.37
C ALA A 45 -6.55 4.66 -11.61
N GLU A 46 -5.35 4.45 -11.05
CA GLU A 46 -4.60 3.20 -11.20
C GLU A 46 -5.19 2.04 -10.40
N LEU A 47 -6.12 2.29 -9.46
CA LEU A 47 -6.86 1.21 -8.78
C LEU A 47 -7.60 0.29 -9.77
N SER A 48 -7.90 0.78 -10.98
CA SER A 48 -8.48 -0.02 -12.08
C SER A 48 -7.59 -1.16 -12.58
N LEU A 49 -6.30 -1.17 -12.23
CA LEU A 49 -5.37 -2.26 -12.57
C LEU A 49 -5.47 -3.45 -11.62
N LEU A 50 -6.15 -3.31 -10.49
CA LEU A 50 -6.42 -4.42 -9.57
C LEU A 50 -7.65 -5.21 -10.05
N ASP A 51 -7.64 -6.52 -9.83
CA ASP A 51 -8.88 -7.30 -9.89
C ASP A 51 -9.82 -6.92 -8.72
N GLY A 52 -11.07 -7.41 -8.76
CA GLY A 52 -12.08 -7.07 -7.75
C GLY A 52 -11.69 -7.44 -6.32
N ASP A 53 -10.99 -8.57 -6.14
CA ASP A 53 -10.58 -9.06 -4.83
C ASP A 53 -9.46 -8.17 -4.26
N ASN A 54 -8.43 -7.90 -5.06
CA ASN A 54 -7.31 -7.05 -4.67
C ASN A 54 -7.74 -5.59 -4.49
N TYR A 55 -8.71 -5.11 -5.27
CA TYR A 55 -9.31 -3.79 -5.05
C TYR A 55 -9.98 -3.70 -3.68
N GLN A 56 -10.75 -4.72 -3.28
CA GLN A 56 -11.37 -4.74 -1.95
C GLN A 56 -10.32 -4.76 -0.83
N HIS A 57 -9.23 -5.51 -1.00
CA HIS A 57 -8.11 -5.47 -0.06
C HIS A 57 -7.46 -4.08 -0.01
N ALA A 58 -7.30 -3.38 -1.14
CA ALA A 58 -6.80 -2.01 -1.18
C ALA A 58 -7.69 -1.04 -0.40
N LEU A 59 -9.02 -1.12 -0.56
CA LEU A 59 -9.97 -0.33 0.22
C LEU A 59 -9.83 -0.60 1.74
N ASN A 60 -9.67 -1.87 2.13
CA ASN A 60 -9.52 -2.23 3.53
C ASN A 60 -8.24 -1.65 4.14
N VAL A 61 -7.13 -1.64 3.38
CA VAL A 61 -5.86 -1.02 3.81
C VAL A 61 -6.01 0.49 3.95
N MET A 62 -6.65 1.17 3.01
CA MET A 62 -6.92 2.61 3.13
C MET A 62 -7.83 2.93 4.33
N ASN A 63 -8.82 2.09 4.60
CA ASN A 63 -9.73 2.25 5.74
C ASN A 63 -9.01 2.12 7.10
N LEU A 64 -7.86 1.44 7.18
CA LEU A 64 -7.04 1.42 8.41
C LEU A 64 -6.69 2.83 8.86
N ARG A 65 -6.32 3.72 7.91
CA ARG A 65 -5.92 5.10 8.21
C ARG A 65 -7.07 5.93 8.76
N TYR A 66 -8.29 5.73 8.24
CA TYR A 66 -9.49 6.36 8.81
C TYR A 66 -9.69 5.96 10.29
N HIS A 67 -9.32 4.73 10.65
CA HIS A 67 -9.36 4.23 12.03
C HIS A 67 -8.08 4.49 12.83
N GLY A 68 -7.14 5.31 12.33
CA GLY A 68 -5.90 5.64 13.04
C GLY A 68 -4.92 4.48 13.18
N ARG A 69 -5.04 3.44 12.35
CA ARG A 69 -4.11 2.29 12.32
C ARG A 69 -3.25 2.34 11.07
N GLU A 70 -2.02 1.90 11.20
CA GLU A 70 -1.06 1.87 10.10
C GLU A 70 -0.80 0.43 9.63
N PRO A 71 -0.49 0.19 8.34
CA PRO A 71 -0.37 -1.16 7.80
C PRO A 71 0.68 -2.03 8.50
N GLN A 72 1.79 -1.45 8.96
CA GLN A 72 2.84 -2.18 9.67
C GLN A 72 2.39 -2.66 11.07
N ASN A 73 1.45 -1.96 11.69
CA ASN A 73 1.00 -2.27 13.06
C ASN A 73 0.02 -3.45 13.12
N VAL A 74 -0.48 -3.92 11.96
CA VAL A 74 -1.50 -4.99 11.89
C VAL A 74 -0.97 -6.33 11.40
N ILE A 75 0.33 -6.43 11.08
CA ILE A 75 0.98 -7.67 10.62
C ILE A 75 2.28 -7.91 11.38
N ALA A 76 2.72 -9.17 11.43
CA ALA A 76 4.04 -9.50 11.98
C ALA A 76 5.17 -8.97 11.09
N ASP A 77 6.23 -8.45 11.70
CA ASP A 77 7.39 -7.83 11.03
C ASP A 77 7.01 -6.72 10.03
N GLY A 78 5.93 -5.98 10.31
CA GLY A 78 5.37 -4.99 9.39
C GLY A 78 6.37 -3.94 8.95
N ASP A 79 7.14 -3.36 9.87
CA ASP A 79 8.16 -2.36 9.56
C ASP A 79 9.21 -2.92 8.60
N LYS A 80 9.70 -4.14 8.87
CA LYS A 80 10.71 -4.79 8.03
C LYS A 80 10.17 -5.05 6.63
N LYS A 81 8.92 -5.52 6.51
CA LYS A 81 8.28 -5.82 5.23
C LYS A 81 8.00 -4.56 4.41
N LEU A 82 7.50 -3.49 5.03
CA LEU A 82 7.23 -2.22 4.32
C LEU A 82 8.52 -1.48 3.97
N ASN A 83 9.56 -1.55 4.81
CA ASN A 83 10.88 -1.03 4.44
C ASN A 83 11.50 -1.80 3.26
N ALA A 84 11.34 -3.13 3.20
CA ALA A 84 11.79 -3.90 2.04
C ALA A 84 11.04 -3.48 0.77
N LEU A 85 9.71 -3.31 0.88
CA LEU A 85 8.88 -2.85 -0.21
C LEU A 85 9.24 -1.42 -0.67
N TYR A 86 9.51 -0.52 0.26
CA TYR A 86 10.00 0.83 -0.02
C TYR A 86 11.27 0.77 -0.88
N ARG A 87 12.24 -0.06 -0.49
CA ARG A 87 13.52 -0.17 -1.21
C ARG A 87 13.33 -0.67 -2.64
N GLU A 88 12.39 -1.59 -2.85
CA GLU A 88 12.06 -2.12 -4.18
C GLU A 88 11.42 -1.04 -5.08
N TRP A 89 10.52 -0.24 -4.50
CA TRP A 89 9.70 0.72 -5.23
C TRP A 89 10.14 2.18 -5.08
N ASN A 90 11.34 2.45 -4.54
CA ASN A 90 11.83 3.81 -4.27
C ASN A 90 11.89 4.73 -5.51
N HIS A 91 12.04 4.14 -6.70
CA HIS A 91 12.01 4.86 -7.96
C HIS A 91 10.64 5.49 -8.28
N LEU A 92 9.59 5.12 -7.54
CA LEU A 92 8.25 5.70 -7.62
C LEU A 92 8.00 6.81 -6.59
N GLU A 93 9.00 7.16 -5.77
CA GLU A 93 8.87 8.27 -4.83
C GLU A 93 8.45 9.55 -5.55
N ILE A 94 7.59 10.33 -4.88
CA ILE A 94 7.20 11.65 -5.34
C ILE A 94 8.47 12.50 -5.39
N GLN A 95 8.95 12.77 -6.59
CA GLN A 95 9.96 13.80 -6.79
C GLN A 95 9.33 15.15 -6.42
N ARG A 96 9.50 15.58 -5.17
CA ARG A 96 9.26 16.98 -4.81
C ARG A 96 10.24 17.81 -5.63
N LYS A 97 9.75 18.45 -6.69
CA LYS A 97 10.42 19.65 -7.19
C LYS A 97 10.31 20.65 -6.06
N GLU A 98 11.44 21.01 -5.46
CA GLU A 98 11.51 22.19 -4.60
C GLU A 98 10.94 23.35 -5.43
N ALA A 99 9.82 23.92 -4.99
CA ALA A 99 9.41 25.22 -5.46
C ALA A 99 10.47 26.19 -4.92
N ALA A 100 11.34 26.66 -5.81
CA ALA A 100 12.30 27.72 -5.55
C ALA A 100 11.60 29.01 -5.11
#